data_AF-A0A3P2RD94-F1
#
_entry.id   AF-A0A3P2RD94-F1
#
_cell.length_a   1.000
_cell.length_b   1.000
_cell.length_c   1.000
_cell.angle_alpha   90.00
_cell.angle_beta   90.00
_cell.angle_gamma   90.00
#
_symmetry.space_group_name_H-M   'P 1'
#
loop_
_entity.id
_entity.type
_entity.pdbx_description
1 polymer ?
#
loop_
_entity_poly.entity_id
_entity_poly.type
_entity_poly.pdbx_seq_one_letter_code
_entity_poly.pdbx_strand_id
1 'polypeptide(L)' 'MTEVNKQTEANKRWQENNRERAKFLRNRSTSRSFIRKQAMSEDLDELQGLIDERRTNLASGELDD' A
#
# COMPACT_ATOMS: atom_id res chain seq x y z
N MET A 1 6.75 -29.47 -17.74
CA MET A 1 6.08 -28.61 -18.73
C MET A 1 5.45 -27.45 -17.96
N THR A 2 6.22 -26.39 -17.71
CA THR A 2 5.78 -25.27 -16.87
C THR A 2 4.86 -24.39 -17.72
N GLU A 3 3.56 -24.53 -17.51
CA GLU A 3 2.56 -23.61 -18.01
C GLU A 3 2.87 -22.24 -17.42
N VAL A 4 3.65 -21.42 -18.14
CA VAL A 4 3.81 -20.01 -17.84
C VAL A 4 2.41 -19.42 -18.01
N ASN A 5 1.69 -19.33 -16.89
CA ASN A 5 0.34 -18.82 -16.84
C ASN A 5 0.36 -17.47 -17.55
N LYS A 6 -0.28 -17.35 -18.72
CA LYS A 6 -0.21 -16.16 -19.61
C LYS A 6 -0.64 -14.88 -18.89
N GLN A 7 -1.36 -15.01 -17.76
CA GLN A 7 -1.67 -13.92 -16.85
C GLN A 7 -0.42 -13.31 -16.21
N THR A 8 0.64 -14.09 -15.99
CA THR A 8 1.91 -13.65 -15.38
C THR A 8 2.63 -12.62 -16.25
N GLU A 9 2.73 -12.86 -17.55
CA GLU A 9 3.41 -11.94 -18.47
C GLU A 9 2.57 -10.68 -18.75
N ALA A 10 1.25 -10.82 -18.85
CA ALA A 10 0.34 -9.67 -18.97
C ALA A 10 0.31 -8.83 -17.68
N ASN A 11 0.28 -9.47 -16.51
CA ASN A 11 0.37 -8.79 -15.22
C ASN A 11 1.73 -8.11 -15.03
N LYS A 12 2.83 -8.74 -15.46
CA LYS A 12 4.16 -8.12 -15.42
C LYS A 12 4.22 -6.86 -16.29
N ARG A 13 3.76 -6.94 -17.55
CA ARG A 13 3.72 -5.77 -18.45
C ARG A 13 2.82 -4.66 -17.94
N TRP A 14 1.67 -5.00 -17.35
CA TRP A 14 0.80 -4.02 -16.71
C TRP A 14 1.47 -3.41 -15.48
N GLN A 15 2.10 -4.20 -14.62
CA GLN A 15 2.83 -3.73 -13.44
C GLN A 15 4.02 -2.84 -13.81
N GLU A 16 4.71 -3.11 -14.92
CA GLU A 16 5.84 -2.31 -15.39
C GLU A 16 5.37 -0.93 -15.88
N ASN A 17 4.28 -0.89 -16.66
CA ASN A 17 3.65 0.36 -17.11
C ASN A 17 2.89 1.09 -16.00
N ASN A 18 2.57 0.41 -14.89
CA ASN A 18 1.80 0.94 -13.77
C ASN A 18 2.53 0.73 -12.44
N ARG A 19 3.86 0.90 -12.45
CA ARG A 19 4.72 0.54 -11.32
C ARG A 19 4.31 1.23 -10.02
N GLU A 20 3.92 2.49 -10.10
CA GLU A 20 3.44 3.27 -8.95
C GLU A 20 2.10 2.76 -8.43
N ARG A 21 1.14 2.49 -9.32
CA ARG A 21 -0.15 1.94 -8.95
C ARG A 21 -0.03 0.54 -8.35
N ALA A 22 0.85 -0.29 -8.90
CA ALA A 22 1.15 -1.61 -8.36
C ALA A 22 1.80 -1.52 -6.97
N LYS A 23 2.77 -0.61 -6.79
CA LYS A 23 3.39 -0.32 -5.48
C LYS A 23 2.34 0.14 -4.46
N PHE A 24 1.45 1.06 -4.85
CA PHE A 24 0.34 1.52 -4.01
C PHE A 24 -0.57 0.37 -3.57
N LEU A 25 -1.02 -0.47 -4.51
CA LEU A 25 -1.91 -1.59 -4.20
C LEU A 25 -1.25 -2.64 -3.28
N ARG A 26 0.03 -2.94 -3.53
CA ARG A 26 0.81 -3.84 -2.68
C ARG A 26 0.89 -3.30 -1.26
N ASN A 27 1.37 -2.05 -1.11
CA ASN A 27 1.52 -1.41 0.19
C ASN A 27 0.18 -1.36 0.94
N ARG A 28 -0.91 -0.95 0.27
CA ARG A 28 -2.25 -0.92 0.86
C ARG A 28 -2.70 -2.29 1.38
N SER A 29 -2.45 -3.34 0.62
CA SER A 29 -2.84 -4.71 1.00
C SER A 29 -2.02 -5.20 2.19
N THR A 30 -0.71 -4.94 2.18
CA THR A 30 0.19 -5.29 3.29
C THR A 30 -0.20 -4.56 4.57
N SER A 31 -0.41 -3.24 4.54
CA SER A 31 -0.82 -2.45 5.71
C SER A 31 -2.14 -2.96 6.30
N ARG A 32 -3.12 -3.28 5.45
CA ARG A 32 -4.39 -3.88 5.92
C ARG A 32 -4.20 -5.21 6.63
N SER A 33 -3.31 -6.07 6.12
CA SER A 33 -3.04 -7.36 6.74
C SER A 33 -2.31 -7.18 8.08
N PHE A 34 -1.35 -6.26 8.14
CA PHE A 34 -0.60 -5.95 9.35
C PHE A 34 -1.54 -5.50 10.48
N ILE A 35 -2.35 -4.46 10.24
CA ILE A 35 -3.32 -3.92 11.22
C ILE A 35 -4.30 -4.99 11.72
N ARG A 36 -4.72 -5.92 10.85
CA ARG A 36 -5.74 -6.92 11.21
C ARG A 36 -5.21 -8.15 11.93
N LYS A 37 -3.94 -8.50 11.73
CA LYS A 37 -3.43 -9.84 12.08
C LYS A 37 -2.11 -9.84 12.85
N GLN A 38 -1.35 -8.74 12.82
CA GLN A 38 0.02 -8.71 13.31
C GLN A 38 0.27 -7.56 14.30
N ALA A 39 -0.36 -6.41 14.09
CA ALA A 39 -0.15 -5.22 14.92
C ALA A 39 -0.52 -5.46 16.39
N MET A 40 0.35 -5.01 17.28
CA MET A 40 0.12 -4.92 18.73
C MET A 40 -0.61 -3.62 19.09
N SER A 41 -1.06 -3.47 20.33
CA SER A 41 -1.76 -2.26 20.77
C SER A 41 -0.95 -0.99 20.52
N GLU A 42 0.35 -1.02 20.87
CA GLU A 42 1.27 0.12 20.68
C GLU A 42 1.41 0.49 19.20
N ASP A 43 1.51 -0.50 18.30
CA ASP A 43 1.56 -0.27 16.86
C ASP A 43 0.27 0.39 16.34
N LEU A 44 -0.89 -0.02 16.86
CA LEU A 44 -2.18 0.56 16.46
C LEU A 44 -2.30 2.01 16.91
N ASP A 45 -1.82 2.33 18.12
CA ASP A 45 -1.81 3.69 18.66
C ASP A 45 -0.87 4.59 17.84
N GLU A 46 0.33 4.12 17.51
CA GLU A 46 1.27 4.83 16.64
C GLU A 46 0.66 5.07 15.25
N LEU A 47 0.11 4.02 14.63
CA LEU A 47 -0.51 4.12 13.29
C LEU A 47 -1.70 5.08 13.26
N GLN A 48 -2.47 5.16 14.35
CA GLN A 48 -3.56 6.12 14.46
C GLN A 48 -3.03 7.56 14.45
N GLY A 49 -1.96 7.83 15.19
CA GLY A 49 -1.28 9.13 15.16
C GLY A 49 -0.80 9.53 13.77
N LEU A 50 -0.13 8.61 13.06
CA LEU A 50 0.33 8.83 11.69
C LEU A 50 -0.82 9.08 10.71
N ILE A 51 -1.96 8.41 10.88
CA ILE A 51 -3.16 8.63 10.05
C ILE A 51 -3.73 10.03 10.27
N ASP A 52 -3.78 10.49 11.52
CA ASP A 52 -4.36 11.78 11.87
C ASP A 52 -3.46 12.95 11.42
N GLU A 53 -2.14 12.81 11.55
CA GLU A 53 -1.16 13.74 10.96
C GLU A 53 -1.34 13.82 9.43
N ARG A 54 -1.37 12.67 8.75
CA ARG A 54 -1.52 12.64 7.30
C ARG A 54 -2.83 13.30 6.83
N ARG A 55 -3.94 13.08 7.54
CA ARG A 55 -5.24 13.70 7.25
C ARG A 55 -5.18 15.22 7.45
N THR A 56 -4.49 15.67 8.49
CA THR A 56 -4.28 17.08 8.75
C THR A 56 -3.51 17.73 7.61
N ASN A 57 -2.38 17.16 7.18
CA ASN A 57 -1.61 17.69 6.06
C ASN A 57 -2.43 17.74 4.75
N LEU A 58 -3.23 16.69 4.48
CA LEU A 58 -4.15 16.67 3.34
C LEU A 58 -5.23 17.76 3.41
N ALA A 59 -5.76 18.04 4.60
CA ALA A 59 -6.79 19.07 4.80
C ALA A 59 -6.19 20.49 4.72
N SER A 60 -4.97 20.67 5.23
CA SER A 60 -4.26 21.95 5.23
C SER A 60 -3.65 22.31 3.87
N GLY A 61 -3.65 21.40 2.90
CA GLY A 61 -3.10 21.64 1.56
C GLY A 61 -1.57 21.68 1.51
N GLU A 62 -0.90 21.29 2.59
CA GLU A 62 0.54 21.03 2.60
C GLU A 62 0.76 19.70 1.85
N LEU A 63 0.95 19.84 0.53
CA LEU A 63 1.48 18.79 -0.30
C LEU A 63 2.98 18.71 0.00
N ASP A 64 3.39 17.61 0.64
CA ASP A 64 4.80 17.23 0.73
C ASP A 64 5.35 17.09 -0.71
N ASP A 65 6.03 18.14 -1.19
CA ASP A 65 6.90 18.14 -2.38
C ASP A 65 8.20 17.36 -2.11
#